data_AF-A0A258E0A6-F1
#
_entry.id   AF-A0A258E0A6-F1
#
_cell.length_a   1.000
_cell.length_b   1.000
_cell.length_c   1.000
_cell.angle_alpha   90.00
_cell.angle_beta   90.00
_cell.angle_gamma   90.00
#
_symmetry.space_group_name_H-M   'P 1'
#
loop_
_entity.id
_entity.type
_entity.pdbx_description
1 polymer ?
#
loop_
_entity_poly.entity_id
_entity_poly.type
_entity_poly.pdbx_seq_one_letter_code
_entity_poly.pdbx_strand_id
1 'polypeptide(L)'
;YKTFIPGTESWLDVNNNRAFLAGELSVTANGVSLYYGAKNDPKLADMAADMRSTNFPVGPAGKPVELHQTTAACIFKYTKFPQAAQAYMAYMFDAPQMNAWISGASAYCCQTLKAFAANPVWTSNPIHAPYAKASETLRPNGFSGPLGPQSAAAMADWIVVDMVAEAATGQRTPEEAAKRADQRARRIYRS
;
A
#
# COMPACT_ATOMS: atom_id res chain seq x y z
N TYR A 1 12.00 20.81 5.12
CA TYR A 1 10.56 20.52 5.34
C TYR A 1 10.04 21.37 6.51
N LYS A 2 8.80 21.88 6.47
CA LYS A 2 8.16 22.58 7.61
C LYS A 2 7.39 21.65 8.56
N THR A 3 6.93 20.52 8.05
CA THR A 3 5.96 19.62 8.71
C THR A 3 6.43 18.17 8.82
N PHE A 4 7.58 17.82 8.23
CA PHE A 4 8.18 16.49 8.33
C PHE A 4 9.39 16.52 9.27
N ILE A 5 9.63 15.42 9.98
CA ILE A 5 10.78 15.30 10.87
C ILE A 5 12.08 15.08 10.08
N PRO A 6 13.25 15.51 10.60
CA PRO A 6 14.54 15.36 9.91
C PRO A 6 14.83 13.90 9.51
N GLY A 7 15.41 13.71 8.32
CA GLY A 7 15.80 12.38 7.81
C GLY A 7 14.70 11.60 7.10
N THR A 8 13.45 12.11 7.05
CA THR A 8 12.32 11.44 6.39
C THR A 8 12.59 11.11 4.92
N GLU A 9 13.39 11.92 4.22
CA GLU A 9 13.78 11.71 2.83
C GLU A 9 14.61 10.44 2.59
N SER A 10 15.18 9.87 3.65
CA SER A 10 16.02 8.66 3.62
C SER A 10 15.30 7.41 4.13
N TRP A 11 14.02 7.53 4.48
CA TRP A 11 13.26 6.46 5.11
C TRP A 11 12.89 5.35 4.13
N LEU A 12 12.92 4.12 4.65
CA LEU A 12 12.26 2.95 4.08
C LEU A 12 10.91 2.71 4.80
N ASP A 13 10.11 1.79 4.28
CA ASP A 13 8.79 1.44 4.81
C ASP A 13 8.78 1.17 6.34
N VAL A 14 9.85 0.57 6.88
CA VAL A 14 9.93 0.25 8.32
C VAL A 14 10.19 1.47 9.20
N ASN A 15 10.80 2.54 8.65
CA ASN A 15 11.18 3.71 9.42
C ASN A 15 9.95 4.49 9.91
N ASN A 16 8.90 4.58 9.08
CA ASN A 16 7.68 5.29 9.46
C ASN A 16 6.98 4.62 10.66
N ASN A 17 7.01 3.28 10.74
CA ASN A 17 6.45 2.53 11.85
C ASN A 17 7.24 2.76 13.13
N ARG A 18 8.57 2.73 13.04
CA ARG A 18 9.44 3.00 14.19
C ARG A 18 9.23 4.41 14.74
N ALA A 19 9.19 5.41 13.87
CA ALA A 19 8.95 6.80 14.26
C ALA A 19 7.55 6.98 14.88
N PHE A 20 6.52 6.35 14.33
CA PHE A 20 5.17 6.39 14.91
C PHE A 20 5.12 5.72 16.30
N LEU A 21 5.66 4.50 16.44
CA LEU A 21 5.67 3.78 17.73
C LEU A 21 6.57 4.45 18.79
N ALA A 22 7.55 5.25 18.37
CA ALA A 22 8.36 6.09 19.25
C ALA A 22 7.65 7.40 19.67
N GLY A 23 6.45 7.68 19.13
CA GLY A 23 5.71 8.92 19.41
C GLY A 23 6.23 10.15 18.66
N GLU A 24 7.08 9.96 17.65
CA GLU A 24 7.65 11.06 16.85
C GLU A 24 6.69 11.55 15.76
N LEU A 25 5.69 10.74 15.41
CA LEU A 25 4.66 11.04 14.40
C LEU A 25 3.26 10.82 14.96
N SER A 26 2.32 11.67 14.55
CA SER A 26 0.90 11.49 14.84
C SER A 26 0.12 10.84 13.68
N VAL A 27 0.73 10.71 12.51
CA VAL A 27 0.10 10.12 11.30
C VAL A 27 1.15 9.42 10.44
N THR A 28 0.80 8.27 9.87
CA THR A 28 1.63 7.54 8.90
C THR A 28 0.74 6.79 7.91
N ALA A 29 1.26 6.55 6.71
CA ALA A 29 0.64 5.72 5.69
C ALA A 29 1.21 4.30 5.76
N ASN A 30 0.50 3.39 6.45
CA ASN A 30 0.91 1.99 6.49
C ASN A 30 -0.26 1.02 6.74
N GLY A 31 0.02 -0.27 6.59
CA GLY A 31 -0.91 -1.37 6.85
C GLY A 31 -1.23 -1.56 8.34
N VAL A 32 -2.24 -2.39 8.61
CA VAL A 32 -2.73 -2.71 9.97
C VAL A 32 -1.65 -3.32 10.89
N SER A 33 -0.54 -3.80 10.32
CA SER A 33 0.59 -4.33 11.08
C SER A 33 1.15 -3.34 12.10
N LEU A 34 1.08 -2.03 11.84
CA LEU A 34 1.50 -1.01 12.80
C LEU A 34 0.65 -1.05 14.08
N TYR A 35 -0.67 -1.17 13.93
CA TYR A 35 -1.59 -1.31 15.07
C TYR A 35 -1.28 -2.58 15.87
N TYR A 36 -1.02 -3.70 15.21
CA TYR A 36 -0.63 -4.92 15.89
C TYR A 36 0.75 -4.83 16.55
N GLY A 37 1.67 -4.05 15.97
CA GLY A 37 2.95 -3.71 16.60
C GLY A 37 2.76 -3.00 17.95
N ALA A 38 1.86 -2.01 18.02
CA ALA A 38 1.51 -1.35 19.27
C ALA A 38 0.71 -2.27 20.23
N LYS A 39 -0.34 -2.92 19.72
CA LYS A 39 -1.25 -3.76 20.52
C LYS A 39 -0.54 -4.92 21.24
N ASN A 40 0.48 -5.49 20.61
CA ASN A 40 1.21 -6.64 21.16
C ASN A 40 2.33 -6.23 22.13
N ASP A 41 2.62 -4.93 22.28
CA ASP A 41 3.54 -4.42 23.29
C ASP A 41 2.73 -3.79 24.46
N PRO A 42 2.76 -4.39 25.66
CA PRO A 42 2.06 -3.83 26.82
C PRO A 42 2.44 -2.37 27.14
N LYS A 43 3.65 -1.93 26.79
CA LYS A 43 4.09 -0.54 27.01
C LYS A 43 3.39 0.46 26.08
N LEU A 44 2.81 -0.02 24.99
CA LEU A 44 2.13 0.79 23.98
C LEU A 44 0.61 0.61 24.02
N ALA A 45 0.07 0.02 25.10
CA ALA A 45 -1.37 -0.24 25.23
C ALA A 45 -2.22 1.03 25.10
N ASP A 46 -1.81 2.14 25.73
CA ASP A 46 -2.51 3.43 25.64
C ASP A 46 -2.48 3.98 24.22
N MET A 47 -1.33 3.89 23.54
CA MET A 47 -1.21 4.28 22.13
C MET A 47 -2.13 3.42 21.25
N ALA A 48 -2.11 2.10 21.42
CA ALA A 48 -2.94 1.20 20.64
C ALA A 48 -4.44 1.47 20.84
N ALA A 49 -4.87 1.90 22.04
CA ALA A 49 -6.24 2.29 22.32
C ALA A 49 -6.64 3.62 21.62
N ASP A 50 -5.68 4.54 21.46
CA ASP A 50 -5.90 5.85 20.81
C ASP A 50 -5.76 5.81 19.28
N MET A 51 -5.05 4.81 18.73
CA MET A 51 -4.86 4.67 17.29
C MET A 51 -6.19 4.64 16.52
N ARG A 52 -6.20 5.30 15.36
CA ARG A 52 -7.28 5.25 14.38
C ARG A 52 -6.70 5.00 12.99
N SER A 53 -7.54 4.57 12.07
CA SER A 53 -7.19 4.43 10.66
C SER A 53 -8.25 5.08 9.79
N THR A 54 -7.85 5.54 8.61
CA THR A 54 -8.76 6.10 7.60
C THR A 54 -8.14 5.87 6.22
N ASN A 55 -8.99 5.85 5.19
CA ASN A 55 -8.54 5.95 3.81
C ASN A 55 -7.94 7.34 3.56
N PHE A 56 -7.08 7.45 2.53
CA PHE A 56 -6.51 8.73 2.12
C PHE A 56 -7.60 9.75 1.70
N PRO A 57 -7.35 11.06 1.90
CA PRO A 57 -8.27 12.08 1.43
C PRO A 57 -8.39 12.06 -0.11
N VAL A 58 -9.57 12.41 -0.60
CA VAL A 58 -9.82 12.50 -2.05
C VAL A 58 -9.08 13.70 -2.61
N GLY A 59 -8.09 13.43 -3.45
CA GLY A 59 -7.33 14.45 -4.15
C GLY A 59 -8.03 15.03 -5.40
N PRO A 60 -7.32 15.82 -6.22
CA PRO A 60 -7.85 16.49 -7.41
C PRO A 60 -8.50 15.57 -8.46
N ALA A 61 -8.21 14.27 -8.42
CA ALA A 61 -8.84 13.28 -9.28
C ALA A 61 -10.34 13.02 -8.97
N GLY A 62 -10.87 13.57 -7.86
CA GLY A 62 -12.29 13.52 -7.50
C GLY A 62 -12.81 12.14 -7.07
N LYS A 63 -11.93 11.15 -6.92
CA LYS A 63 -12.26 9.79 -6.49
C LYS A 63 -11.19 9.23 -5.56
N PRO A 64 -11.54 8.33 -4.62
CA PRO A 64 -10.56 7.69 -3.76
C PRO A 64 -9.61 6.82 -4.59
N VAL A 65 -8.31 7.06 -4.42
CA VAL A 65 -7.22 6.37 -5.13
C VAL A 65 -6.10 6.15 -4.14
N GLU A 66 -5.67 4.90 -4.02
CA GLU A 66 -4.58 4.49 -3.14
C GLU A 66 -3.65 3.51 -3.86
N LEU A 67 -2.39 3.48 -3.43
CA LEU A 67 -1.43 2.46 -3.85
C LEU A 67 -1.31 1.43 -2.72
N HIS A 68 -1.62 0.18 -3.01
CA HIS A 68 -1.47 -0.93 -2.05
C HIS A 68 -0.44 -1.94 -2.54
N GLN A 69 0.25 -2.57 -1.61
CA GLN A 69 1.09 -3.72 -1.92
C GLN A 69 0.20 -4.87 -2.41
N THR A 70 0.52 -5.42 -3.58
CA THR A 70 -0.26 -6.49 -4.20
C THR A 70 0.56 -7.77 -4.22
N THR A 71 0.02 -8.83 -3.61
CA THR A 71 0.55 -10.19 -3.75
C THR A 71 -0.19 -10.90 -4.88
N ALA A 72 0.55 -11.48 -5.82
CA ALA A 72 -0.01 -12.24 -6.93
C ALA A 72 0.18 -13.75 -6.70
N ALA A 73 -0.88 -14.52 -6.93
CA ALA A 73 -0.79 -15.97 -7.05
C ALA A 73 -0.66 -16.35 -8.52
N CYS A 74 0.40 -17.08 -8.87
CA CYS A 74 0.72 -17.44 -10.25
C CYS A 74 0.88 -18.95 -10.39
N ILE A 75 0.24 -19.53 -11.40
CA ILE A 75 0.46 -20.92 -11.81
C ILE A 75 1.46 -20.92 -12.96
N PHE A 76 2.64 -21.50 -12.74
CA PHE A 76 3.65 -21.60 -13.78
C PHE A 76 3.18 -22.53 -14.91
N LYS A 77 3.31 -22.06 -16.16
CA LYS A 77 2.88 -22.81 -17.36
C LYS A 77 3.56 -24.17 -17.51
N TYR A 78 4.78 -24.33 -16.99
CA TYR A 78 5.56 -25.56 -17.06
C TYR A 78 5.24 -26.56 -15.93
N THR A 79 4.26 -26.28 -15.06
CA THR A 79 3.85 -27.23 -14.02
C THR A 79 3.40 -28.55 -14.64
N LYS A 80 3.80 -29.67 -14.02
CA LYS A 80 3.33 -31.01 -14.41
C LYS A 80 1.90 -31.29 -13.96
N PHE A 81 1.32 -30.43 -13.11
CA PHE A 81 0.01 -30.63 -12.48
C PHE A 81 -0.90 -29.38 -12.62
N PRO A 82 -1.21 -28.93 -13.85
CA PRO A 82 -1.94 -27.67 -14.04
C PRO A 82 -3.36 -27.71 -13.49
N GLN A 83 -4.07 -28.84 -13.63
CA GLN A 83 -5.43 -29.00 -13.10
C GLN A 83 -5.46 -28.99 -11.57
N ALA A 84 -4.48 -29.63 -10.91
CA ALA A 84 -4.39 -29.63 -9.46
C ALA A 84 -4.08 -28.23 -8.90
N ALA A 85 -3.17 -27.49 -9.55
CA ALA A 85 -2.87 -26.11 -9.17
C ALA A 85 -4.08 -25.17 -9.34
N GLN A 86 -4.85 -25.34 -10.42
CA GLN A 86 -6.09 -24.60 -10.65
C GLN A 86 -7.16 -24.95 -9.61
N ALA A 87 -7.35 -26.24 -9.31
CA ALA A 87 -8.30 -26.69 -8.29
C ALA A 87 -7.94 -26.17 -6.90
N TYR A 88 -6.65 -26.19 -6.53
CA TYR A 88 -6.18 -25.58 -5.29
C TYR A 88 -6.47 -24.07 -5.25
N MET A 89 -6.24 -23.36 -6.36
CA MET A 89 -6.54 -21.94 -6.39
C MET A 89 -8.03 -21.66 -6.24
N ALA A 90 -8.89 -22.39 -6.95
CA ALA A 90 -10.33 -22.29 -6.78
C ALA A 90 -10.73 -22.53 -5.32
N TYR A 91 -10.23 -23.60 -4.70
CA TYR A 91 -10.48 -23.92 -3.29
C TYR A 91 -10.04 -22.80 -2.34
N MET A 92 -8.87 -22.19 -2.53
CA MET A 92 -8.42 -21.09 -1.68
C MET A 92 -9.26 -19.81 -1.84
N PHE A 93 -9.86 -19.60 -3.00
CA PHE A 93 -10.75 -18.46 -3.27
C PHE A 93 -12.22 -18.73 -2.93
N ASP A 94 -12.59 -19.97 -2.60
CA ASP A 94 -13.91 -20.29 -2.09
C ASP A 94 -14.17 -19.63 -0.73
N ALA A 95 -15.44 -19.34 -0.48
CA ALA A 95 -15.84 -18.48 0.62
C ALA A 95 -15.35 -18.94 2.00
N PRO A 96 -15.42 -20.24 2.39
CA PRO A 96 -14.93 -20.67 3.69
C PRO A 96 -13.43 -20.41 3.87
N GLN A 97 -12.62 -20.72 2.85
CA GLN A 97 -11.16 -20.62 2.89
C GLN A 97 -10.70 -19.18 2.89
N MET A 98 -11.23 -18.36 1.98
CA MET A 98 -10.85 -16.96 1.91
C MET A 98 -11.31 -16.19 3.15
N ASN A 99 -12.52 -16.45 3.67
CA ASN A 99 -12.96 -15.79 4.90
C ASN A 99 -12.12 -16.18 6.11
N ALA A 100 -11.75 -17.45 6.23
CA ALA A 100 -10.86 -17.92 7.29
C ALA A 100 -9.46 -17.30 7.14
N TRP A 101 -8.93 -17.21 5.91
CA TRP A 101 -7.64 -16.59 5.62
C TRP A 101 -7.60 -15.12 6.02
N ILE A 102 -8.56 -14.31 5.57
CA ILE A 102 -8.60 -12.87 5.87
C ILE A 102 -8.73 -12.66 7.39
N SER A 103 -9.56 -13.46 8.06
CA SER A 103 -9.72 -13.38 9.51
C SER A 103 -8.45 -13.78 10.26
N GLY A 104 -7.82 -14.90 9.87
CA GLY A 104 -6.57 -15.39 10.46
C GLY A 104 -5.39 -14.46 10.21
N ALA A 105 -5.37 -13.77 9.06
CA ALA A 105 -4.41 -12.73 8.75
C ALA A 105 -4.67 -11.42 9.51
N SER A 106 -5.69 -11.36 10.38
CA SER A 106 -5.96 -10.18 11.20
C SER A 106 -6.15 -8.91 10.36
N ALA A 107 -6.91 -9.03 9.26
CA ALA A 107 -7.12 -7.95 8.29
C ALA A 107 -5.85 -7.44 7.58
N TYR A 108 -4.69 -8.08 7.76
CA TYR A 108 -3.44 -7.70 7.10
C TYR A 108 -3.47 -7.98 5.60
N CYS A 109 -3.98 -9.15 5.20
CA CYS A 109 -4.20 -9.48 3.80
C CYS A 109 -5.60 -9.04 3.38
N CYS A 110 -5.66 -7.96 2.59
CA CYS A 110 -6.91 -7.47 2.01
C CYS A 110 -7.44 -8.42 0.92
N GLN A 111 -8.76 -8.47 0.79
CA GLN A 111 -9.46 -9.33 -0.16
C GLN A 111 -9.32 -8.84 -1.60
N THR A 112 -9.18 -9.74 -2.57
CA THR A 112 -9.13 -9.36 -4.00
C THR A 112 -10.50 -9.38 -4.69
N LEU A 113 -11.47 -10.14 -4.17
CA LEU A 113 -12.83 -10.23 -4.72
C LEU A 113 -13.82 -9.40 -3.90
N LYS A 114 -14.74 -8.71 -4.58
CA LYS A 114 -15.71 -7.77 -3.98
C LYS A 114 -16.57 -8.38 -2.87
N ALA A 115 -16.97 -9.65 -3.02
CA ALA A 115 -17.83 -10.32 -2.05
C ALA A 115 -17.23 -10.35 -0.64
N PHE A 116 -15.90 -10.44 -0.53
CA PHE A 116 -15.20 -10.53 0.75
C PHE A 116 -15.02 -9.19 1.45
N ALA A 117 -15.46 -8.07 0.85
CA ALA A 117 -15.59 -6.80 1.56
C ALA A 117 -16.65 -6.85 2.67
N ALA A 118 -17.53 -7.86 2.64
CA ALA A 118 -18.50 -8.14 3.70
C ALA A 118 -17.97 -9.07 4.81
N ASN A 119 -16.69 -9.43 4.81
CA ASN A 119 -16.12 -10.27 5.87
C ASN A 119 -16.23 -9.56 7.24
N PRO A 120 -16.71 -10.24 8.32
CA PRO A 120 -16.90 -9.62 9.63
C PRO A 120 -15.63 -9.03 10.26
N VAL A 121 -14.43 -9.45 9.83
CA VAL A 121 -13.16 -8.91 10.33
C VAL A 121 -13.03 -7.40 10.09
N TRP A 122 -13.65 -6.87 9.03
CA TRP A 122 -13.61 -5.45 8.71
C TRP A 122 -14.35 -4.57 9.72
N THR A 123 -15.35 -5.14 10.39
CA THR A 123 -16.15 -4.45 11.41
C THR A 123 -15.83 -4.90 12.83
N SER A 124 -14.95 -5.89 13.01
CA SER A 124 -14.59 -6.41 14.35
C SER A 124 -13.73 -5.44 15.15
N ASN A 125 -13.11 -4.47 14.48
CA ASN A 125 -12.28 -3.43 15.07
C ASN A 125 -12.41 -2.15 14.21
N PRO A 126 -12.62 -0.96 14.80
CA PRO A 126 -12.63 0.31 14.05
C PRO A 126 -11.37 0.54 13.21
N ILE A 127 -10.22 -0.04 13.59
CA ILE A 127 -8.99 -0.01 12.80
C ILE A 127 -9.13 -0.75 11.47
N HIS A 128 -9.98 -1.77 11.36
CA HIS A 128 -10.02 -2.61 10.16
C HIS A 128 -10.88 -2.02 9.04
N ALA A 129 -11.86 -1.17 9.38
CA ALA A 129 -12.90 -0.74 8.45
C ALA A 129 -12.37 -0.08 7.17
N PRO A 130 -11.34 0.80 7.20
CA PRO A 130 -10.82 1.41 5.98
C PRO A 130 -10.14 0.41 5.03
N TYR A 131 -9.52 -0.65 5.56
CA TYR A 131 -8.80 -1.66 4.77
C TYR A 131 -9.75 -2.52 3.93
N ALA A 132 -11.03 -2.61 4.29
CA ALA A 132 -12.06 -3.27 3.47
C ALA A 132 -12.20 -2.66 2.07
N LYS A 133 -11.78 -1.39 1.88
CA LYS A 133 -11.84 -0.69 0.59
C LYS A 133 -10.55 -0.80 -0.23
N ALA A 134 -9.49 -1.42 0.30
CA ALA A 134 -8.17 -1.38 -0.31
C ALA A 134 -8.18 -1.82 -1.79
N SER A 135 -8.85 -2.93 -2.10
CA SER A 135 -8.92 -3.44 -3.48
C SER A 135 -9.80 -2.61 -4.41
N GLU A 136 -10.80 -1.90 -3.89
CA GLU A 136 -11.64 -0.98 -4.69
C GLU A 136 -10.86 0.30 -5.06
N THR A 137 -10.06 0.80 -4.12
CA THR A 137 -9.30 2.05 -4.27
C THR A 137 -7.94 1.86 -4.94
N LEU A 138 -7.44 0.63 -5.03
CA LEU A 138 -6.14 0.30 -5.62
C LEU A 138 -5.97 0.88 -7.03
N ARG A 139 -4.89 1.62 -7.24
CA ARG A 139 -4.34 1.94 -8.56
C ARG A 139 -2.89 1.45 -8.61
N PRO A 140 -2.56 0.47 -9.46
CA PRO A 140 -1.18 0.00 -9.60
C PRO A 140 -0.31 1.08 -10.27
N ASN A 141 1.02 0.96 -10.14
CA ASN A 141 1.98 1.92 -10.69
C ASN A 141 1.85 2.13 -12.22
N GLY A 142 1.29 1.16 -12.95
CA GLY A 142 1.01 1.27 -14.38
C GLY A 142 -0.43 1.67 -14.73
N PHE A 143 -1.27 2.12 -13.79
CA PHE A 143 -2.72 2.25 -14.00
C PHE A 143 -3.14 2.99 -15.28
N SER A 144 -2.48 4.09 -15.62
CA SER A 144 -2.82 4.91 -16.80
C SER A 144 -2.17 4.43 -18.11
N GLY A 145 -1.44 3.32 -18.09
CA GLY A 145 -0.70 2.78 -19.25
C GLY A 145 -0.61 1.25 -19.25
N PRO A 146 0.07 0.64 -20.22
CA PRO A 146 0.32 -0.80 -20.20
C PRO A 146 1.34 -1.14 -19.10
N LEU A 147 1.07 -2.22 -18.37
CA LEU A 147 2.10 -2.87 -17.55
C LEU A 147 3.16 -3.47 -18.47
N GLY A 148 4.41 -3.08 -18.29
CA GLY A 148 5.52 -3.52 -19.14
C GLY A 148 6.88 -2.97 -18.70
N PRO A 149 7.96 -3.25 -19.47
CA PRO A 149 9.32 -2.84 -19.15
C PRO A 149 9.46 -1.34 -18.88
N GLN A 150 8.76 -0.49 -19.64
CA GLN A 150 8.78 0.97 -19.44
C GLN A 150 8.18 1.38 -18.09
N SER A 151 7.01 0.84 -17.72
CA SER A 151 6.40 1.11 -16.40
C SER A 151 7.27 0.60 -15.24
N ALA A 152 7.93 -0.55 -15.43
CA ALA A 152 8.84 -1.11 -14.44
C ALA A 152 10.11 -0.27 -14.30
N ALA A 153 10.69 0.21 -15.41
CA ALA A 153 11.83 1.10 -15.42
C ALA A 153 11.51 2.44 -14.76
N ALA A 154 10.35 3.04 -15.06
CA ALA A 154 9.93 4.30 -14.43
C ALA A 154 9.80 4.19 -12.90
N MET A 155 9.32 3.04 -12.42
CA MET A 155 9.26 2.73 -10.98
C MET A 155 10.66 2.49 -10.39
N ALA A 156 11.50 1.71 -11.08
CA ALA A 156 12.87 1.41 -10.64
C ALA A 156 13.78 2.65 -10.59
N ASP A 157 13.52 3.63 -11.47
CA ASP A 157 14.20 4.93 -11.50
C ASP A 157 13.68 5.91 -10.44
N TRP A 158 12.71 5.51 -9.60
CA TRP A 158 12.16 6.33 -8.50
C TRP A 158 11.64 7.71 -8.95
N ILE A 159 11.17 7.85 -10.20
CA ILE A 159 10.88 9.16 -10.80
C ILE A 159 9.96 10.02 -9.94
N VAL A 160 8.86 9.45 -9.44
CA VAL A 160 7.88 10.18 -8.61
C VAL A 160 8.40 10.43 -7.20
N VAL A 161 9.15 9.48 -6.62
CA VAL A 161 9.69 9.62 -5.26
C VAL A 161 10.75 10.70 -5.23
N ASP A 162 11.67 10.70 -6.20
CA ASP A 162 12.68 11.75 -6.38
C ASP A 162 12.03 13.12 -6.59
N MET A 163 10.97 13.19 -7.40
CA MET A 163 10.22 14.44 -7.62
C MET A 163 9.69 15.03 -6.30
N VAL A 164 9.08 14.19 -5.46
CA VAL A 164 8.55 14.63 -4.16
C VAL A 164 9.69 14.99 -3.20
N ALA A 165 10.77 14.21 -3.18
CA ALA A 165 11.93 14.46 -2.32
C ALA A 165 12.64 15.77 -2.69
N GLU A 166 12.91 16.02 -3.98
CA GLU A 166 13.52 17.25 -4.48
C GLU A 166 12.69 18.50 -4.08
N ALA A 167 11.37 18.42 -4.22
CA ALA A 167 10.47 19.51 -3.82
C ALA A 167 10.41 19.69 -2.29
N ALA A 168 10.29 18.60 -1.52
CA ALA A 168 10.14 18.66 -0.07
C ALA A 168 11.42 19.16 0.63
N THR A 169 12.59 18.77 0.12
CA THR A 169 13.91 19.18 0.61
C THR A 169 14.27 20.61 0.19
N GLY A 170 13.59 21.16 -0.82
CA GLY A 170 13.91 22.47 -1.39
C GLY A 170 15.11 22.46 -2.34
N GLN A 171 15.56 21.28 -2.79
CA GLN A 171 16.57 21.17 -3.86
C GLN A 171 16.06 21.76 -5.19
N ARG A 172 14.74 21.74 -5.41
CA ARG A 172 14.05 22.34 -6.55
C ARG A 172 12.71 22.94 -6.11
N THR A 173 12.18 23.88 -6.89
CA THR A 173 10.77 24.25 -6.74
C THR A 173 9.86 23.07 -7.14
N PRO A 174 8.61 23.02 -6.65
CA PRO A 174 7.66 21.99 -7.08
C PRO A 174 7.50 21.91 -8.61
N GLU A 175 7.47 23.05 -9.30
CA GLU A 175 7.36 23.13 -10.76
C GLU A 175 8.59 22.55 -11.47
N GLU A 176 9.78 22.86 -10.97
CA GLU A 176 11.04 22.35 -11.53
C GLU A 176 11.20 20.85 -11.32
N ALA A 177 10.88 20.34 -10.12
CA ALA A 177 10.89 18.92 -9.82
C ALA A 177 9.92 18.16 -10.72
N ALA A 178 8.69 18.67 -10.89
CA ALA A 178 7.69 18.08 -11.77
C ALA A 178 8.13 18.06 -13.24
N LYS A 179 8.73 19.17 -13.72
CA LYS A 179 9.28 19.25 -15.08
C LYS A 179 10.40 18.23 -15.31
N ARG A 180 11.29 18.05 -14.34
CA ARG A 180 12.37 17.05 -14.41
C ARG A 180 11.79 15.62 -14.42
N ALA A 181 10.79 15.34 -13.59
CA ALA A 181 10.12 14.05 -13.55
C ALA A 181 9.48 13.70 -14.90
N ASP A 182 8.75 14.64 -15.52
CA ASP A 182 8.18 14.48 -16.87
C ASP A 182 9.27 14.18 -17.91
N GLN A 183 10.38 14.93 -17.90
CA GLN A 183 11.49 14.70 -18.83
C GLN A 183 12.10 13.31 -18.68
N ARG A 184 12.28 12.82 -17.44
CA ARG A 184 12.77 11.47 -17.16
C ARG A 184 11.79 10.40 -17.65
N ALA A 185 10.51 10.55 -17.32
CA ALA A 185 9.47 9.63 -17.77
C ALA A 185 9.42 9.56 -19.30
N ARG A 186 9.43 10.70 -19.99
CA ARG A 186 9.45 10.75 -21.46
C ARG A 186 10.66 10.07 -22.09
N ARG A 187 11.82 10.01 -21.42
CA ARG A 187 12.98 9.27 -21.93
C ARG A 187 12.71 7.77 -21.92
N ILE A 188 12.13 7.26 -20.84
CA ILE A 188 11.78 5.84 -20.70
C ILE A 188 10.70 5.41 -21.69
N TYR A 189 9.69 6.26 -21.93
CA TYR A 189 8.60 5.91 -22.86
C TYR A 189 8.90 6.20 -24.34
N ARG A 190 10.08 6.74 -24.66
CA ARG A 190 10.54 6.91 -26.06
C ARG A 190 11.43 5.76 -26.53
N SER A 191 11.89 4.88 -25.63
CA SER A 191 12.74 3.73 -25.92
C SER A 191 11.96 2.49 -26.29
#